data_AF-A0AAV9NRH3-F1
#
_entry.id   AF-A0AAV9NRH3-F1
#
_cell.length_a   1.000
_cell.length_b   1.000
_cell.length_c   1.000
_cell.angle_alpha   90.00
_cell.angle_beta   90.00
_cell.angle_gamma   90.00
#
_symmetry.space_group_name_H-M   'P 1'
#
loop_
_entity.id
_entity.type
_entity.pdbx_description
1 polymer ?
#
loop_
_entity_poly.entity_id
_entity_poly.type
_entity_poly.pdbx_seq_one_letter_code
_entity_poly.pdbx_strand_id
1 'polypeptide(L)'
;MTDCVTSPRISIEVETTGNYTDRILYLYDQIPALWTMLTPRFRRDDIIHQTWYDGLRNPERGVWEHVMIFQYVDMRNANESHEQNASTQETTISIGILYMENAPEYNLTMSEIDSQDWIFGIGRASQAYYSKVECDIRRNRPEDNNLWEAYPQIRTNCNLAREMDAYWSVTAIVPADGSGEKFAINMPSSEDLLRFYQSYMIAKDTYYPLPSTKQTSVRLSTVELSIAFIVVCGLILLVVIYGLLHWVLMRWKYRESLQSIPGTKVDWVLQSIQESRTVSTTQVESQNQLETRIFPLAQVLESRRELWLGANYTAKQNAIAEAFGRVYSANPTSVNEKTPNTEAVDQGAQNTELSISASQAEQPGPGGTSSHPPSEERQQPSKSKPAVSVSIPDI
;
A
#
# COMPACT_ATOMS: atom_id res chain seq x y z
N MET A 1 -12.17 13.01 13.17
CA MET A 1 -11.18 12.14 13.85
C MET A 1 -10.38 13.07 14.72
N THR A 2 -10.62 13.02 16.02
CA THR A 2 -10.16 14.09 16.93
C THR A 2 -8.89 13.69 17.64
N ASP A 3 -8.79 12.44 18.11
CA ASP A 3 -7.63 11.93 18.83
C ASP A 3 -7.34 10.50 18.40
N CYS A 4 -6.09 10.23 18.00
CA CYS A 4 -5.62 8.89 17.65
C CYS A 4 -4.33 8.59 18.42
N VAL A 5 -4.26 7.41 19.01
CA VAL A 5 -3.08 6.87 19.68
C VAL A 5 -2.55 5.71 18.84
N THR A 6 -1.35 5.89 18.29
CA THR A 6 -0.63 4.86 17.55
C THR A 6 0.32 4.10 18.48
N SER A 7 0.45 2.79 18.28
CA SER A 7 1.52 2.01 18.89
C SER A 7 2.64 1.81 17.87
N PRO A 8 3.92 1.88 18.28
CA PRO A 8 4.99 1.37 17.44
C PRO A 8 4.80 -0.13 17.20
N ARG A 9 5.65 -0.71 16.35
CA ARG A 9 5.76 -2.16 16.22
C ARG A 9 6.28 -2.74 17.53
N ILE A 10 5.47 -3.58 18.17
CA ILE A 10 5.78 -4.21 19.46
C ILE A 10 5.95 -5.71 19.23
N SER A 11 7.06 -6.26 19.70
CA SER A 11 7.26 -7.72 19.71
C SER A 11 6.43 -8.35 20.82
N ILE A 12 5.83 -9.51 20.52
CA ILE A 12 4.98 -10.25 21.45
C ILE A 12 5.23 -11.74 21.29
N GLU A 13 5.12 -12.48 22.38
CA GLU A 13 5.10 -13.95 22.32
C GLU A 13 3.67 -14.40 22.04
N VAL A 14 3.49 -15.22 20.99
CA VAL A 14 2.17 -15.72 20.61
C VAL A 14 2.16 -17.23 20.64
N GLU A 15 1.21 -17.78 21.38
CA GLU A 15 0.90 -19.19 21.44
C GLU A 15 -0.51 -19.40 20.90
N THR A 16 -0.63 -20.29 19.92
CA THR A 16 -1.90 -20.72 19.35
C THR A 16 -2.42 -21.92 20.13
N THR A 17 -3.70 -21.89 20.51
CA THR A 17 -4.29 -22.87 21.43
C THR A 17 -4.96 -24.04 20.71
N GLY A 18 -5.25 -23.88 19.41
CA GLY A 18 -6.11 -24.80 18.66
C GLY A 18 -7.51 -24.94 19.27
N ASN A 19 -7.99 -23.95 20.03
CA ASN A 19 -9.34 -23.97 20.58
C ASN A 19 -10.34 -23.34 19.58
N TYR A 20 -11.41 -24.08 19.26
CA TYR A 20 -12.40 -23.69 18.24
C TYR A 20 -13.84 -23.62 18.79
N THR A 21 -13.97 -23.31 20.08
CA THR A 21 -15.25 -23.37 20.79
C THR A 21 -16.26 -22.31 20.33
N ASP A 22 -15.82 -21.08 20.08
CA ASP A 22 -16.71 -20.00 19.65
C ASP A 22 -16.66 -19.79 18.13
N ARG A 23 -17.81 -19.84 17.45
CA ARG A 23 -17.90 -19.61 16.00
C ARG A 23 -17.81 -18.13 15.61
N ILE A 24 -18.06 -17.21 16.53
CA ILE A 24 -18.10 -15.77 16.23
C ILE A 24 -16.73 -15.14 16.48
N LEU A 25 -16.04 -15.57 17.54
CA LEU A 25 -14.73 -15.05 17.96
C LEU A 25 -13.61 -16.10 17.84
N TYR A 26 -13.75 -17.08 16.94
CA TYR A 26 -12.86 -18.24 16.82
C TYR A 26 -11.36 -17.89 16.76
N LEU A 27 -10.98 -16.76 16.15
CA LEU A 27 -9.58 -16.33 16.11
C LEU A 27 -9.04 -15.90 17.48
N TYR A 28 -9.88 -15.33 18.34
CA TYR A 28 -9.47 -14.92 19.68
C TYR A 28 -9.30 -16.11 20.63
N ASP A 29 -10.10 -17.16 20.45
CA ASP A 29 -9.95 -18.43 21.16
C ASP A 29 -8.65 -19.14 20.72
N GLN A 30 -8.41 -19.18 19.40
CA GLN A 30 -7.20 -19.75 18.82
C GLN A 30 -5.94 -18.97 19.20
N ILE A 31 -6.04 -17.64 19.30
CA ILE A 31 -4.91 -16.73 19.53
C ILE A 31 -5.26 -15.75 20.66
N PRO A 32 -5.10 -16.16 21.93
CA PRO A 32 -5.42 -15.31 23.08
C PRO A 32 -4.64 -13.98 23.09
N ALA A 33 -3.47 -13.93 22.44
CA ALA A 33 -2.70 -12.70 22.28
C ALA A 33 -3.50 -11.58 21.59
N LEU A 34 -4.49 -11.88 20.73
CA LEU A 34 -5.36 -10.88 20.12
C LEU A 34 -6.17 -10.07 21.15
N TRP A 35 -6.51 -10.67 22.30
CA TRP A 35 -7.13 -9.93 23.41
C TRP A 35 -6.15 -8.96 24.07
N THR A 36 -4.89 -9.38 24.21
CA THR A 36 -3.86 -8.56 24.86
C THR A 36 -3.52 -7.31 24.08
N MET A 37 -3.64 -7.36 22.75
CA MET A 37 -3.46 -6.22 21.86
C MET A 37 -4.51 -5.14 22.07
N LEU A 38 -5.73 -5.52 22.45
CA LEU A 38 -6.83 -4.59 22.69
C LEU A 38 -6.69 -3.92 24.05
N THR A 39 -6.89 -2.60 24.10
CA THR A 39 -7.08 -1.88 25.37
C THR A 39 -8.32 -2.44 26.08
N PRO A 40 -8.34 -2.56 27.43
CA PRO A 40 -9.45 -3.21 28.15
C PRO A 40 -10.86 -2.72 27.79
N ARG A 41 -11.01 -1.44 27.40
CA ARG A 41 -12.31 -0.89 26.94
C ARG A 41 -12.90 -1.62 25.73
N PHE A 42 -12.04 -2.19 24.88
CA PHE A 42 -12.41 -2.92 23.65
C PHE A 42 -12.70 -4.41 23.86
N ARG A 43 -12.64 -4.93 25.09
CA ARG A 43 -12.81 -6.37 25.39
C ARG A 43 -14.19 -6.72 25.95
N ARG A 44 -15.21 -5.94 25.58
CA ARG A 44 -16.59 -6.13 26.07
C ARG A 44 -17.40 -6.86 25.01
N ASP A 45 -18.35 -7.68 25.44
CA ASP A 45 -19.16 -8.53 24.56
C ASP A 45 -20.14 -7.73 23.68
N ASP A 46 -20.38 -6.45 23.99
CA ASP A 46 -21.27 -5.54 23.24
C ASP A 46 -20.59 -4.87 22.03
N ILE A 47 -19.36 -5.27 21.71
CA ILE A 47 -18.51 -4.62 20.72
C ILE A 47 -18.47 -5.44 19.43
N ILE A 48 -18.41 -4.74 18.29
CA ILE A 48 -18.27 -5.41 17.00
C ILE A 48 -16.79 -5.69 16.76
N HIS A 49 -16.43 -6.97 16.76
CA HIS A 49 -15.12 -7.46 16.40
C HIS A 49 -15.13 -7.96 14.95
N GLN A 50 -14.18 -7.49 14.16
CA GLN A 50 -13.91 -7.98 12.82
C GLN A 50 -12.46 -8.42 12.75
N THR A 51 -12.24 -9.67 12.38
CA THR A 51 -10.91 -10.23 12.18
C THR A 51 -10.84 -10.87 10.81
N TRP A 52 -9.69 -10.74 10.17
CA TRP A 52 -9.39 -11.41 8.91
C TRP A 52 -7.91 -11.77 8.87
N TYR A 53 -7.54 -12.76 8.07
CA TYR A 53 -6.17 -13.23 7.98
C TYR A 53 -5.82 -13.68 6.56
N ASP A 54 -4.56 -13.54 6.22
CA ASP A 54 -3.93 -14.12 5.02
C ASP A 54 -2.49 -14.49 5.35
N GLY A 55 -1.97 -15.50 4.68
CA GLY A 55 -0.65 -16.03 5.00
C GLY A 55 -0.12 -17.03 3.98
N LEU A 56 1.19 -17.17 4.00
CA LEU A 56 1.91 -18.19 3.25
C LEU A 56 1.97 -19.48 4.07
N ARG A 57 1.43 -20.56 3.52
CA ARG A 57 1.39 -21.89 4.14
C ARG A 57 2.61 -22.70 3.71
N ASN A 58 3.15 -23.48 4.64
CA ASN A 58 4.14 -24.53 4.37
C ASN A 58 3.57 -25.88 4.84
N PRO A 59 2.82 -26.58 3.96
CA PRO A 59 2.13 -27.82 4.33
C PRO A 59 3.08 -28.95 4.74
N GLU A 60 4.29 -28.99 4.18
CA GLU A 60 5.29 -30.02 4.52
C GLU A 60 5.75 -29.91 5.97
N ARG A 61 5.86 -28.67 6.47
CA ARG A 61 6.23 -28.38 7.86
C ARG A 61 5.03 -28.26 8.79
N GLY A 62 3.81 -28.22 8.25
CA GLY A 62 2.58 -27.99 9.01
C GLY A 62 2.60 -26.64 9.73
N VAL A 63 3.09 -25.59 9.07
CA VAL A 63 3.15 -24.24 9.63
C VAL A 63 2.71 -23.19 8.61
N TRP A 64 2.14 -22.11 9.13
CA TRP A 64 2.10 -20.82 8.44
C TRP A 64 3.49 -20.21 8.50
N GLU A 65 4.21 -20.18 7.38
CA GLU A 65 5.54 -19.57 7.30
C GLU A 65 5.45 -18.10 7.69
N HIS A 66 4.44 -17.42 7.15
CA HIS A 66 4.11 -16.04 7.47
C HIS A 66 2.60 -15.85 7.47
N VAL A 67 2.07 -15.16 8.46
CA VAL A 67 0.64 -14.84 8.52
C VAL A 67 0.43 -13.45 9.08
N MET A 68 -0.48 -12.70 8.47
CA MET A 68 -0.99 -11.45 8.98
C MET A 68 -2.44 -11.64 9.40
N ILE A 69 -2.80 -11.09 10.55
CA ILE A 69 -4.16 -11.06 11.07
C ILE A 69 -4.51 -9.59 11.28
N PHE A 70 -5.50 -9.12 10.54
CA PHE A 70 -6.06 -7.79 10.66
C PHE A 70 -7.23 -7.81 11.64
N GLN A 71 -7.28 -6.81 12.49
CA GLN A 71 -8.30 -6.65 13.52
C GLN A 71 -8.90 -5.25 13.40
N TYR A 72 -10.22 -5.17 13.36
CA TYR A 72 -10.98 -3.94 13.48
C TYR A 72 -12.03 -4.12 14.56
N VAL A 73 -12.07 -3.16 15.49
CA VAL A 73 -13.00 -3.17 16.61
C VAL A 73 -13.69 -1.82 16.68
N ASP A 74 -15.03 -1.83 16.75
CA ASP A 74 -15.86 -0.63 16.81
C ASP A 74 -16.71 -0.65 18.07
N MET A 75 -16.36 0.24 19.01
CA MET A 75 -17.18 0.53 20.17
C MET A 75 -18.26 1.54 19.80
N ARG A 76 -19.45 1.03 19.57
CA ARG A 76 -20.67 1.84 19.51
C ARG A 76 -21.33 1.85 20.86
N ASN A 77 -21.85 2.99 21.26
CA ASN A 77 -22.62 3.07 22.49
C ASN A 77 -23.93 2.30 22.27
N ALA A 78 -24.07 1.10 22.85
CA ALA A 78 -25.22 0.22 22.64
C ALA A 78 -26.57 0.90 23.00
N ASN A 79 -26.51 1.92 23.86
CA ASN A 79 -27.64 2.72 24.30
C ASN A 79 -28.11 3.75 23.26
N GLU A 80 -27.34 4.01 22.19
CA GLU A 80 -27.75 4.90 21.07
C GLU A 80 -28.75 4.24 20.11
N SER A 81 -29.32 3.09 20.47
CA SER A 81 -30.08 2.26 19.55
C SER A 81 -31.37 2.88 19.00
N HIS A 82 -31.90 4.00 19.53
CA HIS A 82 -33.19 4.52 19.05
C HIS A 82 -33.46 6.03 19.09
N GLU A 83 -32.59 6.89 19.62
CA GLU A 83 -32.91 8.34 19.66
C GLU A 83 -32.47 9.06 18.37
N GLN A 84 -33.47 9.27 17.51
CA GLN A 84 -33.48 9.95 16.21
C GLN A 84 -32.96 11.40 16.18
N ASN A 85 -32.42 11.93 17.27
CA ASN A 85 -31.94 13.32 17.26
C ASN A 85 -30.60 13.37 16.54
N ALA A 86 -30.45 14.34 15.61
CA ALA A 86 -29.24 14.70 14.87
C ALA A 86 -28.07 15.13 15.78
N SER A 87 -27.67 14.23 16.67
CA SER A 87 -26.65 14.41 17.68
C SER A 87 -25.32 13.91 17.16
N THR A 88 -24.25 14.53 17.65
CA THR A 88 -22.89 14.11 17.39
C THR A 88 -22.70 12.71 18.00
N GLN A 89 -22.53 11.70 17.16
CA GLN A 89 -22.15 10.36 17.59
C GLN A 89 -20.65 10.31 17.83
N GLU A 90 -20.26 9.75 18.97
CA GLU A 90 -18.89 9.44 19.30
C GLU A 90 -18.71 7.92 19.16
N THR A 91 -17.91 7.49 18.19
CA THR A 91 -17.46 6.09 18.06
C THR A 91 -15.98 6.01 18.39
N THR A 92 -15.61 4.97 19.12
CA THR A 92 -14.22 4.66 19.41
C THR A 92 -13.84 3.42 18.61
N ILE A 93 -12.78 3.51 17.82
CA ILE A 93 -12.32 2.39 17.00
C ILE A 93 -10.92 1.95 17.40
N SER A 94 -10.62 0.66 17.20
CA SER A 94 -9.28 0.10 17.28
C SER A 94 -9.00 -0.68 16.00
N ILE A 95 -7.94 -0.31 15.30
CA ILE A 95 -7.43 -1.01 14.13
C ILE A 95 -6.08 -1.61 14.51
N GLY A 96 -5.92 -2.91 14.31
CA GLY A 96 -4.70 -3.63 14.66
C GLY A 96 -4.29 -4.59 13.56
N ILE A 97 -3.00 -4.92 13.57
CA ILE A 97 -2.45 -5.99 12.77
C ILE A 97 -1.49 -6.80 13.65
N LEU A 98 -1.62 -8.12 13.60
CA LEU A 98 -0.72 -9.10 14.19
C LEU A 98 -0.01 -9.85 13.06
N TYR A 99 1.32 -9.83 13.06
CA TYR A 99 2.14 -10.67 12.20
C TYR A 99 2.70 -11.82 13.02
N MET A 100 2.71 -13.03 12.45
CA MET A 100 3.37 -14.20 13.03
C MET A 100 4.21 -14.92 11.98
N GLU A 101 5.33 -15.49 12.44
CA GLU A 101 6.24 -16.31 11.65
C GLU A 101 6.25 -17.75 12.20
N ASN A 102 6.26 -18.74 11.30
CA ASN A 102 6.20 -20.17 11.60
C ASN A 102 5.11 -20.52 12.64
N ALA A 103 3.91 -19.96 12.50
CA ALA A 103 2.80 -20.30 13.40
C ALA A 103 2.28 -21.72 13.06
N PRO A 104 2.01 -22.58 14.06
CA PRO A 104 1.51 -23.94 13.79
C PRO A 104 0.23 -23.89 12.96
N GLU A 105 0.20 -24.68 11.89
CA GLU A 105 -0.99 -24.85 11.07
C GLU A 105 -1.85 -25.99 11.63
N TYR A 106 -3.16 -25.87 11.53
CA TYR A 106 -4.04 -26.96 11.92
C TYR A 106 -3.89 -28.13 10.92
N ASN A 107 -3.54 -29.31 11.42
CA ASN A 107 -3.28 -30.49 10.60
C ASN A 107 -4.60 -31.14 10.16
N LEU A 108 -5.18 -30.64 9.06
CA LEU A 108 -6.34 -31.26 8.44
C LEU A 108 -5.91 -32.47 7.59
N THR A 109 -6.40 -33.66 7.95
CA THR A 109 -6.60 -34.69 6.92
C THR A 109 -7.68 -34.20 5.95
N MET A 110 -7.45 -34.39 4.65
CA MET A 110 -8.26 -33.85 3.53
C MET A 110 -9.78 -34.08 3.64
N SER A 111 -10.22 -35.03 4.48
CA SER A 111 -11.61 -35.39 4.74
C SER A 111 -12.37 -34.49 5.72
N GLU A 112 -11.70 -33.58 6.45
CA GLU A 112 -12.31 -32.68 7.45
C GLU A 112 -12.37 -31.22 6.99
N ILE A 113 -12.01 -30.94 5.74
CA ILE A 113 -11.91 -29.58 5.17
C ILE A 113 -13.26 -28.83 5.12
N ASP A 114 -14.39 -29.54 5.27
CA ASP A 114 -15.72 -28.91 5.26
C ASP A 114 -16.04 -28.06 6.52
N SER A 115 -15.25 -28.12 7.59
CA SER A 115 -15.36 -27.17 8.71
C SER A 115 -14.37 -26.01 8.57
N GLN A 116 -14.81 -24.93 7.90
CA GLN A 116 -14.03 -23.77 7.46
C GLN A 116 -13.30 -22.93 8.54
N ASP A 117 -13.32 -23.29 9.82
CA ASP A 117 -12.96 -22.36 10.91
C ASP A 117 -11.65 -22.73 11.66
N TRP A 118 -10.98 -23.82 11.28
CA TRP A 118 -9.78 -24.33 11.98
C TRP A 118 -8.51 -23.96 11.23
N ILE A 119 -7.81 -22.92 11.71
CA ILE A 119 -6.72 -22.28 10.95
C ILE A 119 -5.37 -22.59 11.58
N PHE A 120 -5.28 -22.41 12.89
CA PHE A 120 -4.04 -22.54 13.64
C PHE A 120 -4.05 -23.81 14.48
N GLY A 121 -2.94 -24.55 14.44
CA GLY A 121 -2.70 -25.70 15.32
C GLY A 121 -2.35 -25.26 16.74
N ILE A 122 -1.90 -26.20 17.56
CA ILE A 122 -1.44 -25.93 18.93
C ILE A 122 0.08 -25.68 18.89
N GLY A 123 0.53 -24.57 19.47
CA GLY A 123 1.95 -24.31 19.70
C GLY A 123 2.34 -22.84 19.57
N ARG A 124 3.64 -22.56 19.62
CA ARG A 124 4.18 -21.20 19.68
C ARG A 124 4.68 -20.73 18.31
N ALA A 125 4.35 -19.50 17.94
CA ALA A 125 4.95 -18.84 16.78
C ALA A 125 6.42 -18.51 17.06
N SER A 126 7.31 -18.64 16.07
CA SER A 126 8.73 -18.36 16.26
C SER A 126 9.00 -16.89 16.52
N GLN A 127 8.27 -16.02 15.80
CA GLN A 127 8.31 -14.58 15.98
C GLN A 127 6.91 -14.02 15.80
N ALA A 128 6.57 -12.99 16.57
CA ALA A 128 5.36 -12.24 16.35
C ALA A 128 5.54 -10.76 16.73
N TYR A 129 4.83 -9.91 16.00
CA TYR A 129 4.82 -8.47 16.18
C TYR A 129 3.41 -7.96 15.98
N TYR A 130 3.04 -6.90 16.68
CA TYR A 130 1.80 -6.20 16.43
C TYR A 130 2.00 -4.69 16.33
N SER A 131 1.10 -4.06 15.58
CA SER A 131 0.93 -2.61 15.51
C SER A 131 -0.55 -2.32 15.62
N LYS A 132 -0.92 -1.25 16.32
CA LYS A 132 -2.31 -0.81 16.40
C LYS A 132 -2.45 0.69 16.40
N VAL A 133 -3.64 1.15 16.07
CA VAL A 133 -4.08 2.52 16.21
C VAL A 133 -5.48 2.53 16.81
N GLU A 134 -5.64 3.31 17.88
CA GLU A 134 -6.93 3.53 18.52
C GLU A 134 -7.33 4.98 18.33
N CYS A 135 -8.59 5.22 17.96
CA CYS A 135 -9.05 6.57 17.66
C CYS A 135 -10.44 6.84 18.19
N ASP A 136 -10.62 8.04 18.70
CA ASP A 136 -11.92 8.60 19.04
C ASP A 136 -12.44 9.42 17.85
N ILE A 137 -13.60 9.04 17.34
CA ILE A 137 -14.21 9.58 16.14
C ILE A 137 -15.54 10.22 16.51
N ARG A 138 -15.57 11.56 16.44
CA ARG A 138 -16.79 12.36 16.51
C ARG A 138 -17.36 12.61 15.12
N ARG A 139 -18.65 12.34 14.91
CA ARG A 139 -19.36 12.59 13.65
C ARG A 139 -20.78 13.07 13.89
N ASN A 140 -21.24 14.03 13.09
CA ASN A 140 -22.65 14.42 13.09
C ASN A 140 -23.44 13.47 12.20
N ARG A 141 -24.45 12.81 12.78
CA ARG A 141 -25.34 11.92 12.05
C ARG A 141 -26.46 12.75 11.37
N PRO A 142 -26.61 12.70 10.04
CA PRO A 142 -27.83 13.17 9.41
C PRO A 142 -29.00 12.25 9.82
N GLU A 143 -30.17 12.85 10.04
CA GLU A 143 -31.36 12.23 10.64
C GLU A 143 -31.92 11.03 9.85
N ASP A 144 -31.54 10.87 8.59
CA ASP A 144 -32.07 9.82 7.71
C ASP A 144 -31.35 8.48 7.87
N ASN A 145 -32.10 7.51 8.40
CA ASN A 145 -31.75 6.13 8.70
C ASN A 145 -31.64 5.25 7.44
N ASN A 146 -30.90 5.71 6.43
CA ASN A 146 -30.88 5.11 5.10
C ASN A 146 -29.84 3.99 5.00
N LEU A 147 -30.19 2.86 4.40
CA LEU A 147 -29.28 1.71 4.19
C LEU A 147 -28.08 2.05 3.29
N TRP A 148 -28.11 3.23 2.67
CA TRP A 148 -27.07 3.79 1.79
C TRP A 148 -26.18 4.84 2.47
N GLU A 149 -26.19 4.87 3.81
CA GLU A 149 -25.33 5.75 4.59
C GLU A 149 -23.82 5.43 4.42
N ALA A 150 -22.99 6.46 4.55
CA ALA A 150 -21.53 6.36 4.57
C ALA A 150 -21.04 5.55 5.79
N TYR A 151 -19.95 4.77 5.66
CA TYR A 151 -19.38 4.05 6.84
C TYR A 151 -18.96 5.05 7.92
N PRO A 152 -18.97 4.70 9.22
CA PRO A 152 -19.33 3.42 9.86
C PRO A 152 -20.83 3.14 10.00
N GLN A 153 -21.69 3.93 9.36
CA GLN A 153 -23.13 3.92 9.66
C GLN A 153 -23.89 2.72 9.09
N ILE A 154 -23.30 1.99 8.13
CA ILE A 154 -23.88 0.75 7.62
C ILE A 154 -23.79 -0.34 8.71
N ARG A 155 -24.95 -0.89 9.11
CA ARG A 155 -25.04 -2.06 10.01
C ARG A 155 -24.49 -3.34 9.38
N THR A 156 -24.49 -3.43 8.04
CA THR A 156 -23.92 -4.58 7.34
C THR A 156 -22.40 -4.46 7.29
N ASN A 157 -21.79 -5.58 7.68
CA ASN A 157 -20.37 -5.79 7.89
C ASN A 157 -19.58 -5.61 6.59
N CYS A 158 -19.31 -4.36 6.19
CA CYS A 158 -18.18 -4.11 5.32
C CYS A 158 -16.94 -4.42 6.16
N ASN A 159 -16.38 -5.62 5.94
CA ASN A 159 -15.26 -6.18 6.67
C ASN A 159 -14.00 -5.37 6.38
N LEU A 160 -13.77 -4.27 7.10
CA LEU A 160 -12.57 -3.45 6.93
C LEU A 160 -11.30 -4.30 7.08
N ALA A 161 -11.30 -5.25 8.02
CA ALA A 161 -10.22 -6.21 8.18
C ALA A 161 -9.93 -7.02 6.89
N ARG A 162 -10.97 -7.44 6.16
CA ARG A 162 -10.83 -8.15 4.87
C ARG A 162 -10.33 -7.24 3.76
N GLU A 163 -10.69 -5.96 3.77
CA GLU A 163 -10.21 -5.01 2.77
C GLU A 163 -8.75 -4.62 3.03
N MET A 164 -8.33 -4.52 4.30
CA MET A 164 -6.91 -4.41 4.67
C MET A 164 -6.15 -5.64 4.19
N ASP A 165 -6.69 -6.82 4.44
CA ASP A 165 -6.14 -8.08 3.97
C ASP A 165 -5.94 -8.11 2.45
N ALA A 166 -6.96 -7.76 1.68
CA ALA A 166 -6.85 -7.70 0.21
C ALA A 166 -5.78 -6.70 -0.26
N TYR A 167 -5.53 -5.62 0.48
CA TYR A 167 -4.53 -4.61 0.14
C TYR A 167 -3.09 -5.01 0.51
N TRP A 168 -2.91 -5.68 1.66
CA TRP A 168 -1.62 -6.15 2.16
C TRP A 168 -1.42 -7.66 2.05
N SER A 169 -2.19 -8.31 1.17
CA SER A 169 -2.24 -9.77 1.04
C SER A 169 -0.83 -10.34 0.92
N VAL A 170 -0.49 -11.20 1.88
CA VAL A 170 0.82 -11.85 1.94
C VAL A 170 1.02 -12.71 0.70
N THR A 171 -0.04 -13.39 0.27
CA THR A 171 -0.01 -14.27 -0.90
C THR A 171 0.15 -13.51 -2.22
N ALA A 172 -0.29 -12.26 -2.29
CA ALA A 172 -0.10 -11.40 -3.47
C ALA A 172 1.31 -10.80 -3.59
N ILE A 173 2.06 -10.75 -2.49
CA ILE A 173 3.38 -10.11 -2.41
C ILE A 173 4.53 -11.09 -2.74
N VAL A 174 4.31 -12.40 -2.57
CA VAL A 174 5.31 -13.42 -2.93
C VAL A 174 5.43 -13.49 -4.47
N PRO A 175 6.64 -13.29 -5.04
CA PRO A 175 6.81 -13.38 -6.48
C PRO A 175 6.44 -14.78 -6.97
N ALA A 176 5.64 -14.83 -8.04
CA ALA A 176 5.18 -16.08 -8.66
C ALA A 176 6.30 -16.94 -9.26
N ASP A 177 7.55 -16.45 -9.23
CA ASP A 177 8.72 -17.13 -9.79
C ASP A 177 9.24 -18.27 -8.91
N GLY A 178 8.75 -18.41 -7.67
CA GLY A 178 9.15 -19.49 -6.77
C GLY A 178 10.64 -19.47 -6.44
N SER A 179 11.30 -18.32 -6.60
CA SER A 179 12.76 -18.17 -6.48
C SER A 179 13.31 -18.49 -5.09
N GLY A 180 12.44 -18.68 -4.08
CA GLY A 180 12.85 -19.05 -2.73
C GLY A 180 13.70 -17.99 -2.03
N GLU A 181 13.88 -16.80 -2.63
CA GLU A 181 14.45 -15.67 -1.92
C GLU A 181 13.48 -15.29 -0.80
N LYS A 182 14.00 -15.27 0.43
CA LYS A 182 13.25 -14.87 1.63
C LYS A 182 12.72 -13.46 1.41
N PHE A 183 11.45 -13.37 1.03
CA PHE A 183 10.82 -12.08 0.84
C PHE A 183 10.65 -11.44 2.23
N ALA A 184 11.26 -10.27 2.42
CA ALA A 184 11.06 -9.51 3.64
C ALA A 184 9.63 -8.97 3.64
N ILE A 185 8.75 -9.62 4.40
CA ILE A 185 7.38 -9.16 4.55
C ILE A 185 7.39 -7.85 5.33
N ASN A 186 7.09 -6.77 4.61
CA ASN A 186 6.96 -5.43 5.19
C ASN A 186 5.59 -5.30 5.84
N MET A 187 5.53 -5.61 7.13
CA MET A 187 4.34 -5.39 7.95
C MET A 187 3.98 -3.89 7.97
N PRO A 188 2.72 -3.51 7.72
CA PRO A 188 2.30 -2.12 7.78
C PRO A 188 2.48 -1.54 9.19
N SER A 189 2.89 -0.27 9.24
CA SER A 189 2.95 0.48 10.49
C SER A 189 1.54 0.88 10.97
N SER A 190 1.42 1.28 12.23
CA SER A 190 0.18 1.88 12.74
C SER A 190 -0.27 3.12 11.94
N GLU A 191 0.68 3.87 11.38
CA GLU A 191 0.38 5.02 10.52
C GLU A 191 -0.19 4.59 9.17
N ASP A 192 0.34 3.51 8.59
CA ASP A 192 -0.17 2.95 7.33
C ASP A 192 -1.59 2.42 7.51
N LEU A 193 -1.87 1.75 8.63
CA LEU A 193 -3.23 1.32 8.99
C LEU A 193 -4.20 2.51 9.08
N LEU A 194 -3.78 3.61 9.72
CA LEU A 194 -4.58 4.82 9.82
C LEU A 194 -4.81 5.47 8.45
N ARG A 195 -3.77 5.58 7.62
CA ARG A 195 -3.87 6.13 6.26
C ARG A 195 -4.79 5.28 5.39
N PHE A 196 -4.66 3.96 5.46
CA PHE A 196 -5.54 3.04 4.76
C PHE A 196 -6.99 3.21 5.20
N TYR A 197 -7.26 3.28 6.50
CA TYR A 197 -8.60 3.55 7.00
C TYR A 197 -9.15 4.86 6.42
N GLN A 198 -8.38 5.95 6.49
CA GLN A 198 -8.81 7.24 5.94
C GLN A 198 -9.10 7.16 4.43
N SER A 199 -8.22 6.54 3.64
CA SER A 199 -8.42 6.39 2.19
C SER A 199 -9.58 5.45 1.86
N TYR A 200 -9.72 4.35 2.59
CA TYR A 200 -10.84 3.41 2.44
C TYR A 200 -12.17 4.10 2.70
N MET A 201 -12.23 4.91 3.76
CA MET A 201 -13.41 5.68 4.12
C MET A 201 -13.78 6.71 3.05
N ILE A 202 -12.79 7.43 2.50
CA ILE A 202 -13.01 8.36 1.39
C ILE A 202 -13.50 7.61 0.15
N ALA A 203 -12.79 6.55 -0.27
CA ALA A 203 -13.12 5.78 -1.46
C ALA A 203 -14.52 5.18 -1.37
N LYS A 204 -14.85 4.58 -0.23
CA LYS A 204 -16.17 4.01 0.04
C LYS A 204 -17.26 5.07 0.00
N ASP A 205 -17.06 6.22 0.65
CA ASP A 205 -18.03 7.33 0.65
C ASP A 205 -18.19 7.93 -0.76
N THR A 206 -17.18 7.86 -1.63
CA THR A 206 -17.27 8.32 -3.03
C THR A 206 -17.88 7.31 -3.99
N TYR A 207 -17.82 6.01 -3.69
CA TYR A 207 -18.30 4.95 -4.58
C TYR A 207 -19.84 4.94 -4.66
N TYR A 208 -20.54 5.34 -3.60
CA TYR A 208 -21.99 5.46 -3.61
C TYR A 208 -22.40 6.87 -4.07
N PRO A 209 -23.14 7.00 -5.19
CA PRO A 209 -23.37 8.27 -5.88
C PRO A 209 -24.39 9.21 -5.21
N LEU A 210 -24.65 9.05 -3.91
CA LEU A 210 -25.47 9.99 -3.16
C LEU A 210 -24.57 11.16 -2.72
N PRO A 211 -24.68 12.36 -3.32
CA PRO A 211 -23.85 13.48 -2.94
C PRO A 211 -24.17 13.89 -1.50
N SER A 212 -23.30 13.51 -0.56
CA SER A 212 -23.33 14.00 0.81
C SER A 212 -22.40 15.21 0.92
N THR A 213 -22.98 16.39 1.08
CA THR A 213 -22.21 17.62 1.35
C THR A 213 -21.75 17.62 2.80
N LYS A 214 -20.59 17.00 3.08
CA LYS A 214 -19.95 17.07 4.40
C LYS A 214 -18.94 18.21 4.43
N GLN A 215 -18.99 19.05 5.46
CA GLN A 215 -17.89 19.98 5.76
C GLN A 215 -16.72 19.17 6.31
N THR A 216 -15.81 18.76 5.45
CA THR A 216 -14.56 18.11 5.85
C THR A 216 -13.60 19.17 6.36
N SER A 217 -13.59 19.40 7.67
CA SER A 217 -12.47 20.10 8.32
C SER A 217 -11.29 19.15 8.39
N VAL A 218 -10.55 19.02 7.29
CA VAL A 218 -9.25 18.33 7.33
C VAL A 218 -8.27 19.36 7.84
N ARG A 219 -7.74 19.13 9.05
CA ARG A 219 -6.55 19.82 9.54
C ARG A 219 -5.36 19.26 8.76
N LEU A 220 -5.31 19.56 7.46
CA LEU A 220 -4.12 19.35 6.67
C LEU A 220 -3.03 20.12 7.41
N SER A 221 -1.93 19.44 7.74
CA SER A 221 -0.66 20.16 7.80
C SER A 221 -0.48 20.69 6.40
N THR A 222 -1.10 21.83 6.11
CA THR A 222 -0.82 22.61 4.92
C THR A 222 0.67 22.77 4.99
N VAL A 223 1.39 22.04 4.14
CA VAL A 223 2.77 22.35 3.80
C VAL A 223 2.68 23.84 3.53
N GLU A 224 3.18 24.66 4.46
CA GLU A 224 3.03 26.10 4.39
C GLU A 224 3.62 26.45 3.04
N LEU A 225 2.72 26.72 2.09
CA LEU A 225 3.11 26.87 0.71
C LEU A 225 3.82 28.21 0.75
N SER A 226 5.14 28.13 0.86
CA SER A 226 5.97 29.20 1.40
C SER A 226 5.56 30.46 0.68
N ILE A 227 5.14 31.48 1.43
CA ILE A 227 4.69 32.75 0.86
C ILE A 227 5.77 33.28 -0.10
N ALA A 228 7.05 33.00 0.21
CA ALA A 228 8.18 33.28 -0.67
C ALA A 228 8.08 32.56 -2.03
N PHE A 229 7.69 31.29 -2.07
CA PHE A 229 7.50 30.54 -3.32
C PHE A 229 6.39 31.13 -4.19
N ILE A 230 5.24 31.50 -3.58
CA ILE A 230 4.13 32.15 -4.30
C ILE A 230 4.58 33.50 -4.88
N VAL A 231 5.32 34.30 -4.10
CA VAL A 231 5.84 35.60 -4.55
C VAL A 231 6.83 35.43 -5.71
N VAL A 232 7.73 34.45 -5.65
CA VAL A 232 8.68 34.16 -6.73
C VAL A 232 7.96 33.70 -8.00
N CYS A 233 7.01 32.76 -7.89
CA CYS A 233 6.21 32.33 -9.04
C CYS A 233 5.39 33.49 -9.63
N GLY A 234 4.83 34.36 -8.79
CA GLY A 234 4.11 35.56 -9.21
C GLY A 234 4.99 36.56 -9.96
N LEU A 235 6.22 36.80 -9.47
CA LEU A 235 7.20 37.65 -10.15
C LEU A 235 7.61 37.10 -11.51
N ILE A 236 7.87 35.79 -11.60
CA ILE A 236 8.19 35.13 -12.88
C ILE A 236 7.03 35.30 -13.86
N LEU A 237 5.79 35.08 -13.42
CA LEU A 237 4.60 35.29 -14.24
C LEU A 237 4.48 36.74 -14.73
N LEU A 238 4.72 37.74 -13.87
CA LEU A 238 4.69 39.15 -14.26
C LEU A 238 5.76 39.49 -15.32
N VAL A 239 6.97 38.96 -15.18
CA VAL A 239 8.05 39.15 -16.16
C VAL A 239 7.68 38.54 -17.52
N VAL A 240 7.10 37.33 -17.52
CA VAL A 240 6.63 36.68 -18.75
C VAL A 240 5.51 37.49 -19.42
N ILE A 241 4.51 37.93 -18.64
CA ILE A 241 3.41 38.75 -19.16
C ILE A 241 3.93 40.06 -19.73
N TYR A 242 4.83 40.76 -19.02
CA TYR A 242 5.44 42.00 -19.50
C TYR A 242 6.23 41.77 -20.79
N GLY A 243 7.02 40.70 -20.87
CA GLY A 243 7.78 40.33 -22.07
C GLY A 243 6.87 40.07 -23.27
N LEU A 244 5.77 39.34 -23.07
CA LEU A 244 4.76 39.09 -24.11
C LEU A 244 4.07 40.38 -24.56
N LEU A 245 3.67 41.23 -23.61
CA LEU A 245 3.02 42.50 -23.92
C LEU A 245 3.94 43.43 -24.72
N HIS A 246 5.20 43.55 -24.27
CA HIS A 246 6.22 44.34 -24.95
C HIS A 246 6.51 43.79 -26.35
N TRP A 247 6.59 42.47 -26.51
CA TRP A 247 6.77 41.83 -27.81
C TRP A 247 5.60 42.11 -28.76
N VAL A 248 4.35 42.00 -28.30
CA VAL A 248 3.16 42.31 -29.10
C VAL A 248 3.15 43.79 -29.50
N LEU A 249 3.41 44.70 -28.57
CA LEU A 249 3.48 46.15 -28.83
C LEU A 249 4.59 46.50 -29.82
N MET A 250 5.77 45.90 -29.68
CA MET A 250 6.88 46.05 -30.63
C MET A 250 6.47 45.55 -32.02
N ARG A 251 5.88 44.36 -32.12
CA ARG A 251 5.41 43.83 -33.41
C ARG A 251 4.35 44.73 -34.05
N TRP A 252 3.48 45.31 -33.25
CA TRP A 252 2.44 46.21 -33.75
C TRP A 252 3.03 47.53 -34.24
N LYS A 253 3.92 48.14 -33.44
CA LYS A 253 4.56 49.43 -33.76
C LYS A 253 5.46 49.34 -34.99
N TYR A 254 6.24 48.26 -35.12
CA TYR A 254 7.21 48.09 -36.19
C TYR A 254 6.69 47.17 -37.30
N ARG A 255 5.37 47.01 -37.43
CA ARG A 255 4.76 46.09 -38.40
C ARG A 255 5.24 46.34 -39.82
N GLU A 256 5.42 47.61 -40.22
CA GLU A 256 5.86 47.97 -41.57
C GLU A 256 7.35 47.68 -41.80
N SER A 257 8.24 47.98 -40.85
CA SER A 257 9.66 47.61 -40.96
C SER A 257 9.92 46.12 -40.82
N LEU A 258 9.08 45.39 -40.09
CA LEU A 258 9.22 43.94 -39.91
C LEU A 258 8.70 43.14 -41.11
N GLN A 259 7.91 43.74 -42.01
CA GLN A 259 7.47 43.09 -43.25
C GLN A 259 8.62 42.86 -44.23
N SER A 260 9.70 43.64 -44.16
CA SER A 260 10.89 43.43 -45.00
C SER A 260 11.85 42.39 -44.45
N ILE A 261 11.63 41.89 -43.22
CA ILE A 261 12.49 40.87 -42.63
C ILE A 261 11.92 39.49 -42.98
N PRO A 262 12.70 38.63 -43.66
CA PRO A 262 12.27 37.28 -44.00
C PRO A 262 11.78 36.50 -42.76
N GLY A 263 10.52 36.07 -42.80
CA GLY A 263 9.82 35.46 -41.68
C GLY A 263 10.15 33.97 -41.49
N THR A 264 10.62 33.31 -42.54
CA THR A 264 10.97 31.89 -42.51
C THR A 264 12.45 31.66 -42.79
N LYS A 265 12.97 30.52 -42.33
CA LYS A 265 14.36 30.08 -42.61
C LYS A 265 14.62 29.96 -44.12
N VAL A 266 13.58 29.64 -44.91
CA VAL A 266 13.66 29.56 -46.38
C VAL A 266 13.83 30.95 -46.99
N ASP A 267 13.10 31.94 -46.48
CA ASP A 267 13.20 33.32 -46.96
C ASP A 267 14.60 33.90 -46.70
N TRP A 268 15.20 33.59 -45.54
CA TRP A 268 16.59 33.95 -45.24
C TRP A 268 17.59 33.31 -46.22
N VAL A 269 17.37 32.05 -46.60
CA VAL A 269 18.22 31.38 -47.61
C VAL A 269 18.04 32.00 -48.98
N LEU A 270 16.79 32.29 -49.39
CA LEU A 270 16.50 32.95 -50.66
C LEU A 270 17.13 34.34 -50.75
N GLN A 271 17.04 35.12 -49.68
CA GLN A 271 17.69 36.43 -49.60
C GLN A 271 19.21 36.30 -49.68
N SER A 272 19.82 35.33 -48.99
CA SER A 272 21.27 35.09 -49.07
C SER A 272 21.73 34.70 -50.49
N ILE A 273 20.93 33.94 -51.24
CA ILE A 273 21.22 33.58 -52.64
C ILE A 273 21.09 34.79 -53.57
N GLN A 274 20.10 35.66 -53.32
CA GLN A 274 19.91 36.89 -54.10
C GLN A 274 21.06 37.88 -53.88
N GLU A 275 21.48 38.05 -52.63
CA GLU A 275 22.62 38.90 -52.25
C GLU A 275 23.95 38.31 -52.75
N SER A 276 24.13 36.99 -52.74
CA SER A 276 25.35 36.37 -53.30
C SER A 276 25.45 36.51 -54.82
N ARG A 277 24.32 36.55 -55.54
CA ARG A 277 24.30 36.76 -57.01
C ARG A 277 24.65 38.17 -57.43
N THR A 278 24.37 39.17 -56.59
CA THR A 278 24.66 40.58 -56.91
C THR A 278 26.15 40.91 -56.80
N VAL A 279 26.90 40.17 -55.97
CA VAL A 279 28.36 40.33 -55.83
C VAL A 279 29.13 39.72 -57.02
N SER A 280 28.62 38.66 -57.64
CA SER A 280 29.31 37.99 -58.76
C SER A 280 29.39 38.83 -60.05
N THR A 281 28.55 39.85 -60.23
CA THR A 281 28.55 40.67 -61.44
C THR A 281 29.55 41.82 -61.39
N THR A 282 30.00 42.22 -60.19
CA THR A 282 31.02 43.29 -60.02
C THR A 282 32.43 42.74 -59.86
N GLN A 283 32.59 41.41 -59.78
CA GLN A 283 33.87 40.76 -59.48
C GLN A 283 34.41 39.88 -60.62
N VAL A 284 33.97 40.08 -61.86
CA VAL A 284 34.63 39.46 -63.04
C VAL A 284 35.90 40.24 -63.47
N GLU A 285 36.17 41.42 -62.89
CA GLU A 285 37.38 42.19 -63.20
C GLU A 285 38.53 42.04 -62.17
N SER A 286 38.35 41.26 -61.10
CA SER A 286 39.40 41.03 -60.09
C SER A 286 39.60 39.56 -59.71
N GLN A 287 39.10 38.62 -60.51
CA GLN A 287 39.16 37.19 -60.23
C GLN A 287 40.37 36.49 -60.89
N ASN A 288 41.57 37.09 -60.80
CA ASN A 288 42.83 36.45 -61.20
C ASN A 288 43.90 36.43 -60.10
N GLN A 289 43.61 36.79 -58.85
CA GLN A 289 44.64 36.82 -57.79
C GLN A 289 44.28 36.23 -56.42
N LEU A 290 43.10 35.65 -56.22
CA LEU A 290 42.70 35.21 -54.87
C LEU A 290 42.26 33.75 -54.76
N GLU A 291 42.80 32.86 -55.61
CA GLU A 291 42.48 31.43 -55.56
C GLU A 291 43.39 30.59 -54.64
N THR A 292 44.29 31.22 -53.86
CA THR A 292 45.29 30.47 -53.06
C THR A 292 45.20 30.60 -51.55
N ARG A 293 44.17 31.25 -50.96
CA ARG A 293 44.15 31.49 -49.49
C ARG A 293 42.94 31.00 -48.69
N ILE A 294 41.89 30.44 -49.30
CA ILE A 294 40.64 30.12 -48.56
C ILE A 294 40.53 28.62 -48.18
N PHE A 295 41.42 27.76 -48.66
CA PHE A 295 41.32 26.31 -48.40
C PHE A 295 41.59 25.80 -46.96
N PRO A 296 42.27 26.49 -46.01
CA PRO A 296 42.53 25.90 -44.70
C PRO A 296 41.48 26.21 -43.62
N LEU A 297 40.54 27.15 -43.85
CA LEU A 297 39.60 27.62 -42.80
C LEU A 297 38.36 26.74 -42.66
N ALA A 298 37.93 26.06 -43.73
CA ALA A 298 36.79 25.15 -43.70
C ALA A 298 37.08 23.88 -42.85
N GLN A 299 38.30 23.34 -42.91
CA GLN A 299 38.68 22.17 -42.10
C GLN A 299 38.78 22.47 -40.59
N VAL A 300 39.09 23.71 -40.20
CA VAL A 300 39.18 24.10 -38.78
C VAL A 300 37.79 24.27 -38.14
N LEU A 301 36.78 24.65 -38.92
CA LEU A 301 35.41 24.84 -38.41
C LEU A 301 34.64 23.52 -38.31
N GLU A 302 34.88 22.55 -39.19
CA GLU A 302 34.28 21.21 -39.09
C GLU A 302 34.76 20.46 -37.83
N SER A 303 36.06 20.58 -37.50
CA SER A 303 36.67 19.93 -36.32
C SER A 303 36.12 20.45 -34.97
N ARG A 304 35.72 21.74 -34.89
CA ARG A 304 35.13 22.31 -33.66
C ARG A 304 33.68 21.90 -33.42
N ARG A 305 32.93 21.50 -34.46
CA ARG A 305 31.52 21.14 -34.35
C ARG A 305 31.32 19.76 -33.72
N GLU A 306 32.16 18.79 -34.06
CA GLU A 306 32.17 17.45 -33.47
C GLU A 306 32.51 17.48 -31.98
N LEU A 307 33.45 18.35 -31.58
CA LEU A 307 33.91 18.46 -30.19
C LEU A 307 32.85 19.05 -29.25
N TRP A 308 31.95 19.90 -29.75
CA TRP A 308 30.85 20.49 -28.97
C TRP A 308 29.64 19.56 -28.83
N LEU A 309 29.35 18.73 -29.84
CA LEU A 309 28.22 17.79 -29.79
C LEU A 309 28.51 16.58 -28.90
N GLY A 310 29.76 16.08 -28.89
CA GLY A 310 30.17 14.99 -28.01
C GLY A 310 30.19 15.34 -26.51
N ALA A 311 30.66 16.55 -26.17
CA ALA A 311 30.76 17.01 -24.77
C ALA A 311 29.38 17.27 -24.13
N ASN A 312 28.41 17.75 -24.90
CA ASN A 312 27.07 18.04 -24.37
C ASN A 312 26.23 16.77 -24.17
N TYR A 313 26.47 15.71 -24.95
CA TYR A 313 25.72 14.46 -24.81
C TYR A 313 26.18 13.65 -23.58
N THR A 314 27.47 13.63 -23.29
CA THR A 314 28.05 12.96 -22.12
C THR A 314 27.72 13.67 -20.80
N ALA A 315 27.75 15.01 -20.77
CA ALA A 315 27.34 15.78 -19.60
C ALA A 315 25.86 15.52 -19.22
N LYS A 316 24.99 15.36 -20.22
CA LYS A 316 23.56 15.11 -20.00
C LYS A 316 23.28 13.69 -19.50
N GLN A 317 24.03 12.68 -19.96
CA GLN A 317 23.89 11.31 -19.44
C GLN A 317 24.43 11.16 -18.02
N ASN A 318 25.54 11.82 -17.67
CA ASN A 318 26.07 11.78 -16.30
C ASN A 318 25.14 12.46 -15.30
N ALA A 319 24.49 13.57 -15.68
CA ALA A 319 23.50 14.23 -14.83
C ALA A 319 22.25 13.37 -14.57
N ILE A 320 21.82 12.59 -15.56
CA ILE A 320 20.70 11.65 -15.41
C ILE A 320 21.11 10.47 -14.51
N ALA A 321 22.31 9.91 -14.69
CA ALA A 321 22.81 8.83 -13.84
C ALA A 321 23.00 9.26 -12.37
N GLU A 322 23.49 10.48 -12.11
CA GLU A 322 23.58 11.04 -10.75
C GLU A 322 22.22 11.27 -10.12
N ALA A 323 21.23 11.75 -10.89
CA ALA A 323 19.88 11.97 -10.41
C ALA A 323 19.20 10.65 -9.98
N PHE A 324 19.38 9.58 -10.76
CA PHE A 324 18.86 8.26 -10.41
C PHE A 324 19.65 7.59 -9.27
N GLY A 325 20.98 7.75 -9.20
CA GLY A 325 21.80 7.20 -8.12
C GLY A 325 21.50 7.79 -6.73
N ARG A 326 21.10 9.07 -6.66
CA ARG A 326 20.73 9.71 -5.38
C ARG A 326 19.37 9.29 -4.84
N VAL A 327 18.46 8.80 -5.70
CA VAL A 327 17.14 8.32 -5.27
C VAL A 327 17.23 6.95 -4.59
N TYR A 328 18.28 6.16 -4.85
CA TYR A 328 18.46 4.83 -4.26
C TYR A 328 19.54 4.73 -3.17
N SER A 329 20.20 5.83 -2.80
CA SER A 329 21.31 5.86 -1.81
C SER A 329 20.96 6.55 -0.49
N ALA A 330 19.68 6.80 -0.19
CA ALA A 330 19.28 7.27 1.13
C ALA A 330 19.29 6.10 2.14
N ASN A 331 20.50 5.64 2.48
CA ASN A 331 20.73 4.70 3.56
C ASN A 331 20.64 5.47 4.89
N PRO A 332 19.67 5.20 5.79
CA PRO A 332 19.60 5.87 7.07
C PRO A 332 20.80 5.44 7.92
N THR A 333 21.44 6.45 8.49
CA THR A 333 22.66 6.35 9.28
C THR A 333 22.42 5.45 10.49
N SER A 334 23.26 4.44 10.63
CA SER A 334 23.34 3.52 11.76
C SER A 334 23.63 4.28 13.05
N VAL A 335 22.71 4.21 14.00
CA VAL A 335 22.95 4.56 15.40
C VAL A 335 23.80 3.43 16.01
N ASN A 336 25.00 3.80 16.45
CA ASN A 336 25.89 2.94 17.23
C ASN A 336 25.22 2.58 18.57
N GLU A 337 24.90 1.30 18.75
CA GLU A 337 24.60 0.77 20.09
C GLU A 337 25.54 -0.40 20.42
N LYS A 338 26.02 -0.31 21.65
CA LYS A 338 27.17 -1.01 22.23
C LYS A 338 26.78 -2.45 22.56
N THR A 339 27.49 -3.42 22.01
CA THR A 339 27.45 -4.82 22.42
C THR A 339 28.06 -5.01 23.81
N PRO A 340 27.50 -5.91 24.64
CA PRO A 340 28.29 -6.69 25.57
C PRO A 340 28.34 -8.17 25.18
N ASN A 341 29.52 -8.74 25.42
CA ASN A 341 29.91 -10.14 25.25
C ASN A 341 28.93 -11.11 25.92
N THR A 342 28.63 -12.25 25.31
CA THR A 342 28.47 -13.53 26.03
C THR A 342 28.73 -14.71 25.08
N GLU A 343 29.84 -15.40 25.40
CA GLU A 343 30.13 -16.84 25.40
C GLU A 343 29.55 -17.81 24.35
N ALA A 344 30.50 -18.63 23.89
CA ALA A 344 30.36 -19.78 23.03
C ALA A 344 29.64 -20.95 23.72
N VAL A 345 28.80 -21.66 22.97
CA VAL A 345 28.52 -23.08 23.20
C VAL A 345 28.48 -23.82 21.85
N ASP A 346 29.02 -25.03 21.94
CA ASP A 346 29.48 -25.97 20.95
C ASP A 346 28.36 -26.75 20.23
N GLN A 347 28.70 -27.17 19.00
CA GLN A 347 28.39 -28.45 18.34
C GLN A 347 26.97 -29.02 18.23
N GLY A 348 26.64 -29.44 17.00
CA GLY A 348 25.58 -30.42 16.76
C GLY A 348 25.23 -30.64 15.30
N ALA A 349 26.19 -31.06 14.48
CA ALA A 349 25.94 -31.55 13.13
C ALA A 349 25.23 -32.92 13.18
N GLN A 350 24.17 -33.11 12.38
CA GLN A 350 23.81 -34.44 11.89
C GLN A 350 23.10 -34.38 10.54
N ASN A 351 23.69 -35.12 9.61
CA ASN A 351 23.21 -35.43 8.28
C ASN A 351 21.94 -36.28 8.34
N THR A 352 21.03 -36.13 7.36
CA THR A 352 20.31 -37.30 6.85
C THR A 352 19.99 -37.13 5.37
N GLU A 353 20.42 -38.15 4.62
CA GLU A 353 20.26 -38.37 3.18
C GLU A 353 18.83 -38.79 2.81
N LEU A 354 18.45 -38.38 1.60
CA LEU A 354 17.75 -39.13 0.54
C LEU A 354 16.71 -40.22 0.92
N SER A 355 15.52 -40.13 0.32
CA SER A 355 15.12 -41.13 -0.69
C SER A 355 13.85 -40.71 -1.43
N ILE A 356 14.01 -40.64 -2.76
CA ILE A 356 12.96 -40.57 -3.76
C ILE A 356 12.43 -42.00 -3.94
N SER A 357 11.11 -42.18 -4.02
CA SER A 357 10.53 -43.35 -4.66
C SER A 357 9.23 -42.98 -5.35
N ALA A 358 9.30 -43.00 -6.68
CA ALA A 358 8.17 -43.02 -7.58
C ALA A 358 7.55 -44.42 -7.58
N SER A 359 6.22 -44.49 -7.64
CA SER A 359 5.49 -45.69 -8.04
C SER A 359 4.19 -45.30 -8.73
N GLN A 360 4.19 -45.46 -10.05
CA GLN A 360 3.00 -45.59 -10.89
C GLN A 360 2.25 -46.89 -10.56
N ALA A 361 0.92 -46.87 -10.68
CA ALA A 361 0.07 -47.95 -11.22
C ALA A 361 -1.39 -47.47 -11.12
N GLU A 362 -2.02 -47.12 -12.23
CA GLU A 362 -2.88 -47.99 -13.04
C GLU A 362 -4.35 -48.05 -12.53
N GLN A 363 -5.21 -47.45 -13.36
CA GLN A 363 -6.66 -47.67 -13.48
C GLN A 363 -7.00 -49.17 -13.63
N PRO A 364 -8.22 -49.65 -13.27
CA PRO A 364 -9.45 -49.22 -13.96
C PRO A 364 -10.75 -49.20 -13.12
N GLY A 365 -11.75 -48.48 -13.65
CA GLY A 365 -13.18 -48.72 -13.33
C GLY A 365 -13.65 -50.07 -13.88
N PRO A 366 -14.96 -50.45 -13.85
CA PRO A 366 -16.11 -49.55 -13.82
C PRO A 366 -17.30 -49.98 -12.92
N GLY A 367 -18.26 -49.07 -12.77
CA GLY A 367 -19.70 -49.40 -12.83
C GLY A 367 -20.38 -49.85 -11.54
N GLY A 368 -21.61 -49.36 -11.35
CA GLY A 368 -22.63 -50.10 -10.62
C GLY A 368 -23.43 -49.33 -9.60
N THR A 369 -24.62 -48.91 -10.03
CA THR A 369 -25.89 -49.02 -9.29
C THR A 369 -26.09 -48.20 -8.00
N SER A 370 -26.74 -47.06 -8.23
CA SER A 370 -27.78 -46.48 -7.37
C SER A 370 -28.69 -47.55 -6.76
N SER A 371 -28.75 -47.61 -5.43
CA SER A 371 -29.91 -48.12 -4.70
C SER A 371 -30.05 -47.41 -3.36
N HIS A 372 -31.17 -46.70 -3.21
CA HIS A 372 -31.68 -46.20 -1.94
C HIS A 372 -32.06 -47.38 -1.03
N PRO A 373 -31.84 -47.25 0.28
CA PRO A 373 -32.83 -47.71 1.25
C PRO A 373 -33.18 -46.62 2.30
N PRO A 374 -34.23 -46.86 3.10
CA PRO A 374 -35.15 -45.82 3.54
C PRO A 374 -34.81 -45.18 4.89
N SER A 375 -35.40 -44.01 5.06
CA SER A 375 -35.58 -43.24 6.30
C SER A 375 -36.04 -44.12 7.47
N GLU A 376 -35.18 -44.19 8.48
CA GLU A 376 -35.45 -44.83 9.77
C GLU A 376 -35.89 -43.76 10.78
N GLU A 377 -37.11 -43.94 11.27
CA GLU A 377 -37.82 -43.11 12.23
C GLU A 377 -37.17 -43.24 13.62
N ARG A 378 -36.42 -42.21 14.04
CA ARG A 378 -35.74 -42.20 15.34
C ARG A 378 -36.62 -41.59 16.42
N GLN A 379 -37.17 -42.46 17.26
CA GLN A 379 -37.80 -42.13 18.54
C GLN A 379 -36.83 -41.34 19.44
N GLN A 380 -37.28 -40.19 19.94
CA GLN A 380 -36.62 -39.43 21.01
C GLN A 380 -36.92 -40.06 22.38
N PRO A 381 -35.91 -40.39 23.19
CA PRO A 381 -36.12 -40.56 24.62
C PRO A 381 -35.90 -39.22 25.35
N SER A 382 -36.99 -38.75 25.96
CA SER A 382 -37.01 -37.80 27.07
C SER A 382 -35.95 -38.18 28.13
N LYS A 383 -35.01 -37.26 28.39
CA LYS A 383 -34.14 -37.33 29.57
C LYS A 383 -34.30 -36.08 30.42
N SER A 384 -34.80 -36.34 31.62
CA SER A 384 -34.94 -35.47 32.78
C SER A 384 -33.61 -34.82 33.18
N LYS A 385 -33.64 -33.50 33.41
CA LYS A 385 -32.60 -32.75 34.14
C LYS A 385 -32.59 -33.13 35.62
N PRO A 386 -31.42 -33.40 36.24
CA PRO A 386 -31.28 -33.26 37.69
C PRO A 386 -30.95 -31.80 38.04
N ALA A 387 -31.62 -31.29 39.06
CA ALA A 387 -31.31 -30.02 39.69
C ALA A 387 -30.01 -30.15 40.49
N VAL A 388 -29.04 -29.29 40.19
CA VAL A 388 -27.83 -29.11 41.01
C VAL A 388 -28.06 -27.88 41.88
N SER A 389 -28.22 -28.13 43.18
CA SER A 389 -28.22 -27.10 44.22
C SER A 389 -26.78 -26.65 44.49
N VAL A 390 -26.50 -25.36 44.28
CA VAL A 390 -25.24 -24.73 44.69
C VAL A 390 -25.48 -24.04 46.03
N SER A 391 -24.81 -24.54 47.06
CA SER A 391 -24.69 -23.88 48.37
C SER A 391 -23.50 -22.91 48.33
N ILE A 392 -23.78 -21.64 48.60
CA ILE A 392 -22.76 -20.59 48.80
C ILE A 392 -22.41 -20.56 50.29
N PRO A 393 -21.12 -20.60 50.70
CA PRO A 393 -20.72 -20.27 52.05
C PRO A 393 -20.49 -18.75 52.16
N ASP A 394 -21.03 -18.17 53.24
CA ASP A 394 -20.79 -16.80 53.66
C ASP A 394 -19.30 -16.57 53.99
N ILE A 395 -18.66 -15.62 53.29
CA ILE A 395 -17.58 -14.75 53.79
C ILE A 395 -17.73 -13.37 53.16
#